data_AF-A0A5C0XPU5-F1
#
_entry.id   AF-A0A5C0XPU5-F1
#
_cell.length_a   1.000
_cell.length_b   1.000
_cell.length_c   1.000
_cell.angle_alpha   90.00
_cell.angle_beta   90.00
_cell.angle_gamma   90.00
#
_symmetry.space_group_name_H-M   'P 1'
#
loop_
_entity.id
_entity.type
_entity.pdbx_description
1 polymer ?
#
loop_
_entity_poly.entity_id
_entity_poly.type
_entity_poly.pdbx_seq_one_letter_code
_entity_poly.pdbx_strand_id
1 'polypeptide(L)'
;MGSYLNDINIQALLTAALLLEESFKVEVDPVNLVADELIGINIAEYIGGKIALFNFFYYDTKKPGILKELPPFLDDAIGDSLQDA
;
A
#
# COMPACT_ATOMS: atom_id res chain seq x y z
N MET A 1 -3.27 4.36 20.15
CA MET A 1 -3.41 4.30 18.69
C MET A 1 -4.67 3.49 18.41
N GLY A 2 -5.75 4.12 17.93
CA GLY A 2 -6.90 3.36 17.41
C GLY A 2 -6.45 2.68 16.12
N SER A 3 -6.74 1.39 15.96
CA SER A 3 -6.38 0.64 14.75
C SER A 3 -6.99 1.34 13.52
N TYR A 4 -6.14 1.92 12.66
CA TYR A 4 -6.54 2.49 11.37
C TYR A 4 -7.28 1.47 10.49
N LEU A 5 -7.15 0.17 10.79
CA LEU A 5 -7.93 -0.90 10.17
C LEU A 5 -9.45 -0.79 10.44
N ASN A 6 -9.89 0.02 11.41
CA ASN A 6 -11.31 0.32 11.65
C ASN A 6 -11.80 1.61 10.96
N ASP A 7 -10.91 2.37 10.31
CA ASP A 7 -11.29 3.55 9.54
C ASP A 7 -11.87 3.12 8.19
N ILE A 8 -13.05 3.62 7.84
CA ILE A 8 -13.76 3.24 6.62
C ILE A 8 -13.00 3.63 5.34
N ASN A 9 -12.23 4.72 5.35
CA ASN A 9 -11.46 5.15 4.20
C ASN A 9 -10.27 4.20 3.96
N ILE A 10 -9.60 3.79 5.05
CA ILE A 10 -8.52 2.79 4.98
C ILE A 10 -9.08 1.44 4.54
N GLN A 11 -10.20 0.99 5.12
CA GLN A 11 -10.86 -0.24 4.69
C GLN A 11 -11.27 -0.21 3.22
N ALA A 12 -11.78 0.92 2.72
CA ALA A 12 -12.17 1.06 1.32
C ALA A 12 -10.96 0.97 0.37
N LEU A 13 -9.84 1.62 0.72
CA LEU A 13 -8.60 1.56 -0.07
C LEU A 13 -7.98 0.15 -0.06
N LEU A 14 -7.93 -0.50 1.10
CA LEU A 14 -7.47 -1.89 1.22
C LEU A 14 -8.38 -2.86 0.45
N THR A 15 -9.69 -2.65 0.49
CA THR A 15 -10.65 -3.46 -0.27
C THR A 15 -10.47 -3.25 -1.77
N ALA A 16 -10.22 -2.01 -2.22
CA ALA A 16 -9.92 -1.74 -3.62
C ALA A 16 -8.65 -2.46 -4.07
N ALA A 17 -7.55 -2.39 -3.29
CA ALA A 17 -6.32 -3.11 -3.60
C ALA A 17 -6.56 -4.63 -3.74
N LEU A 18 -7.26 -5.24 -2.78
CA LEU A 18 -7.62 -6.67 -2.82
C LEU A 18 -8.45 -7.03 -4.05
N LEU A 19 -9.49 -6.24 -4.36
CA LEU A 19 -10.35 -6.51 -5.51
C LEU A 19 -9.60 -6.34 -6.84
N LEU A 20 -8.71 -5.36 -6.93
CA LEU A 20 -7.89 -5.14 -8.12
C LEU A 20 -6.92 -6.29 -8.33
N GLU A 21 -6.31 -6.80 -7.26
CA GLU A 21 -5.44 -7.97 -7.29
C GLU A 21 -6.17 -9.23 -7.79
N GLU A 22 -7.39 -9.47 -7.29
CA GLU A 22 -8.20 -10.60 -7.75
C GLU A 22 -8.69 -10.45 -9.19
N SER A 23 -8.97 -9.20 -9.61
CA SER A 23 -9.58 -8.91 -10.91
C SER A 23 -8.58 -8.85 -12.05
N PHE A 24 -7.34 -8.43 -11.78
CA PHE A 24 -6.31 -8.22 -12.78
C PHE A 24 -5.11 -9.13 -12.51
N LYS A 25 -4.79 -9.99 -13.47
CA LYS A 25 -3.52 -10.72 -13.46
C LYS A 25 -2.42 -9.81 -13.97
N VAL A 26 -1.86 -9.03 -13.05
CA VAL A 26 -0.72 -8.18 -13.30
C VAL A 26 0.55 -9.03 -13.26
N GLU A 27 1.43 -8.89 -14.26
CA GLU A 27 2.74 -9.53 -14.20
C GLU A 27 3.54 -8.95 -13.05
N VAL A 28 4.42 -9.74 -12.43
CA VAL A 28 5.29 -9.25 -11.36
C VAL A 28 6.19 -8.16 -11.96
N ASP A 29 6.07 -6.93 -11.43
CA ASP A 29 6.85 -5.74 -11.81
C ASP A 29 6.41 -5.03 -13.12
N PRO A 30 5.13 -4.60 -13.22
CA PRO A 30 4.72 -3.71 -14.30
C PRO A 30 5.37 -2.35 -14.05
N VAL A 31 6.34 -1.96 -14.89
CA VAL A 31 7.07 -0.68 -14.78
C VAL A 31 6.15 0.58 -14.73
N ASN A 32 4.83 0.43 -14.92
CA ASN A 32 3.86 1.53 -14.91
C ASN A 32 2.47 1.14 -14.37
N LEU A 33 2.36 0.27 -13.35
CA LEU A 33 1.10 0.23 -12.61
C LEU A 33 1.09 1.48 -11.71
N VAL A 34 0.13 2.37 -11.95
CA VAL A 34 0.02 3.64 -11.24
C VAL A 34 -1.06 3.55 -10.16
N ALA A 35 -1.96 2.58 -10.29
CA ALA A 35 -3.13 2.46 -9.43
C ALA A 35 -2.78 1.89 -8.05
N ASP A 36 -1.85 0.95 -7.96
CA ASP A 36 -1.21 0.47 -6.73
C ASP A 36 -0.50 1.59 -5.98
N GLU A 37 0.38 2.34 -6.67
CA GLU A 37 1.12 3.43 -6.05
C GLU A 37 0.19 4.53 -5.53
N LEU A 38 -0.84 4.90 -6.30
CA LEU A 38 -1.84 5.87 -5.84
C LEU A 38 -2.59 5.36 -4.60
N ILE A 39 -2.90 4.06 -4.51
CA ILE A 39 -3.55 3.51 -3.32
C ILE A 39 -2.60 3.60 -2.11
N GLY A 40 -1.34 3.18 -2.25
CA GLY A 40 -0.33 3.26 -1.20
C GLY A 40 -0.10 4.69 -0.71
N ILE A 41 0.08 5.65 -1.62
CA ILE A 41 0.24 7.09 -1.32
C ILE A 41 -0.96 7.62 -0.52
N ASN A 42 -2.19 7.30 -0.93
CA ASN A 42 -3.38 7.78 -0.23
C ASN A 42 -3.49 7.19 1.18
N ILE A 43 -3.18 5.90 1.36
CA ILE A 43 -3.14 5.26 2.69
C ILE A 43 -2.08 5.93 3.58
N ALA A 44 -0.86 6.07 3.07
CA ALA A 44 0.27 6.62 3.81
C ALA A 44 0.02 8.07 4.25
N GLU A 45 -0.39 8.92 3.31
CA GLU A 45 -0.70 10.32 3.60
C GLU A 45 -1.90 10.46 4.55
N TYR A 46 -2.90 9.59 4.45
CA TYR A 46 -4.06 9.62 5.34
C TYR A 46 -3.71 9.24 6.78
N ILE A 47 -2.84 8.23 6.98
CA ILE A 47 -2.48 7.73 8.32
C ILE A 47 -1.48 8.65 9.02
N GLY A 48 -0.43 9.10 8.32
CA GLY A 48 0.69 9.80 8.93
C GLY A 48 1.15 11.08 8.22
N GLY A 49 0.37 11.56 7.25
CA GLY A 49 0.68 12.78 6.51
C GLY A 49 1.99 12.66 5.72
N LYS A 50 2.72 13.77 5.62
CA LYS A 50 3.94 13.83 4.79
C LYS A 50 5.09 12.96 5.30
N ILE A 51 5.13 12.64 6.60
CA ILE A 51 6.19 11.77 7.16
C ILE A 51 6.00 10.33 6.69
N ALA A 52 4.79 9.79 6.86
CA ALA A 52 4.43 8.47 6.35
C ALA A 52 4.59 8.38 4.83
N LEU A 53 4.22 9.42 4.09
CA LEU A 53 4.47 9.48 2.64
C LEU A 53 5.97 9.36 2.28
N PHE A 54 6.87 9.97 3.05
CA PHE A 54 8.32 9.81 2.85
C PHE A 54 8.78 8.38 3.14
N ASN A 55 8.24 7.76 4.20
CA ASN A 55 8.53 6.38 4.56
C ASN A 55 8.03 5.40 3.49
N PHE A 56 6.83 5.61 2.96
CA PHE A 56 6.26 4.85 1.84
C PHE A 56 7.26 4.75 0.68
N PHE A 57 7.71 5.90 0.12
CA PHE A 57 8.67 5.88 -1.00
C PHE A 57 10.01 5.23 -0.63
N TYR A 58 10.47 5.41 0.61
CA TYR A 58 11.70 4.78 1.08
C TYR A 58 11.61 3.26 1.10
N TYR A 59 10.47 2.71 1.53
CA TYR A 59 10.27 1.27 1.64
C TYR A 59 9.83 0.63 0.33
N ASP A 60 9.02 1.28 -0.48
CA ASP A 60 8.65 0.81 -1.81
C ASP A 60 9.90 0.64 -2.70
N THR A 61 10.83 1.60 -2.66
CA THR A 61 12.12 1.46 -3.39
C THR A 61 12.93 0.24 -2.93
N LYS A 62 12.81 -0.17 -1.67
CA LYS A 62 13.65 -1.21 -1.06
C LYS A 62 12.99 -2.59 -1.00
N LYS A 63 11.65 -2.64 -1.04
CA LYS A 63 10.77 -3.80 -0.81
C LYS A 63 11.32 -4.80 0.23
N PRO A 64 11.58 -4.37 1.50
CA PRO A 64 12.13 -5.27 2.51
C PRO A 64 11.11 -6.32 2.99
N GLY A 65 11.62 -7.43 3.54
CA GLY A 65 10.80 -8.38 4.29
C GLY A 65 9.67 -8.99 3.46
N ILE A 66 8.44 -8.92 3.98
CA ILE A 66 7.24 -9.48 3.34
C ILE A 66 6.80 -8.71 2.09
N LEU A 67 7.22 -7.45 1.92
CA LEU A 67 6.77 -6.61 0.81
C LEU A 67 7.20 -7.16 -0.56
N LYS A 68 8.38 -7.79 -0.65
CA LYS A 68 8.83 -8.47 -1.89
C LYS A 68 8.01 -9.73 -2.24
N GLU A 69 7.23 -10.24 -1.29
CA GLU A 69 6.45 -11.49 -1.43
C GLU A 69 4.97 -11.20 -1.69
N LEU A 70 4.55 -9.94 -1.49
CA LEU A 70 3.20 -9.49 -1.76
C LEU A 70 3.01 -9.18 -3.25
N PRO A 71 1.80 -9.34 -3.77
CA PRO A 71 1.49 -9.00 -5.14
C PRO A 71 1.27 -7.48 -5.32
N PRO A 72 1.30 -6.96 -6.57
CA PRO A 72 1.55 -5.54 -6.85
C PRO A 72 0.56 -4.54 -6.26
N PHE A 73 -0.72 -4.88 -6.05
CA PHE A 73 -1.62 -3.93 -5.37
C PHE A 73 -1.49 -3.98 -3.86
N LEU A 74 -1.06 -5.11 -3.30
CA LEU A 74 -1.02 -5.34 -1.87
C LEU A 74 0.30 -4.95 -1.23
N ASP A 75 1.43 -5.02 -1.94
CA ASP A 75 2.71 -4.55 -1.41
C ASP A 75 2.67 -3.05 -1.09
N ASP A 76 2.11 -2.24 -2.00
CA ASP A 76 1.95 -0.79 -1.80
C ASP A 76 0.87 -0.43 -0.78
N ALA A 77 -0.24 -1.16 -0.76
CA ALA A 77 -1.33 -0.90 0.18
C ALA A 77 -0.97 -1.28 1.63
N ILE A 78 -0.07 -2.25 1.83
CA ILE A 78 0.33 -2.76 3.15
C ILE A 78 1.67 -2.18 3.61
N GLY A 79 2.55 -1.78 2.68
CA GLY A 79 3.92 -1.30 2.92
C GLY A 79 4.08 -0.36 4.10
N ASP A 80 3.14 0.57 4.24
CA ASP A 80 3.16 1.62 5.25
C ASP A 80 2.38 1.26 6.53
N SER A 81 1.37 0.40 6.42
CA SER A 81 0.49 0.00 7.54
C SER A 81 1.17 -0.86 8.61
N LEU A 82 2.38 -1.38 8.36
CA LEU A 82 3.05 -2.34 9.25
C LEU A 82 4.33 -1.82 9.91
N GLN A 83 4.86 -0.66 9.51
CA GLN A 83 6.22 -0.26 9.93
C GLN A 83 6.28 0.93 10.90
N ASP A 84 5.19 1.69 11.05
CA ASP A 84 5.10 2.83 11.98
C ASP A 84 4.07 2.61 13.13
N ALA A 85 3.72 1.34 13.43
CA ALA A 85 2.90 0.94 14.57
C ALA A 85 3.73 0.44 15.78
#